data_AF-A0A2S9AC97-F1
#
_entry.id   AF-A0A2S9AC97-F1
#
_cell.length_a   1.000
_cell.length_b   1.000
_cell.length_c   1.000
_cell.angle_alpha   90.00
_cell.angle_beta   90.00
_cell.angle_gamma   90.00
#
_symmetry.space_group_name_H-M   'P 1'
#
loop_
_entity.id
_entity.type
_entity.pdbx_description
1 polymer ?
#
loop_
_entity_poly.entity_id
_entity_poly.type
_entity_poly.pdbx_seq_one_letter_code
_entity_poly.pdbx_strand_id
1 'polypeptide(L)'
;MFLGFIAIAIGVGFGILLFVPFVAISYRRRGSLSFGRTLLWLAALVYFWAIWTYTLLPLPDPETIRCVGMITDPMEVVRDVQKALAAPGNPLRHPALLQLVFNVLLFVPLGVFLRVLGARGIPTALAVGFGLSLLIETTQLTGVWGLYPCAYRFFDVGDLMTNTTGAVLGSVFALVVPRSLRGVRARADAGEPRPVTRGRRAIAMLCDALAYGFVMYGVAVVTQLWFEYVLHDRQTVLDGRLAEVMGISAASGLWLLIILISGRSVGDLAVQLRYAGSRMPAALTRPLRWASGIGGIGALPLLGDAFDGISSLLILASVVLLFTTRLGRGLPGLITGQELVDARGDVEAAAESRTAGA
;
A
#
# COMPACT_ATOMS: atom_id res chain seq x y z
N MET A 1 13.44 -20.18 -5.23
CA MET A 1 12.65 -19.86 -4.02
C MET A 1 13.06 -18.52 -3.39
N PHE A 2 14.35 -18.24 -3.18
CA PHE A 2 14.85 -16.99 -2.58
C PHE A 2 14.40 -15.68 -3.28
N LEU A 3 14.52 -15.60 -4.60
CA LEU A 3 14.08 -14.41 -5.38
C LEU A 3 12.57 -14.12 -5.24
N GLY A 4 11.75 -15.17 -5.14
CA GLY A 4 10.31 -15.03 -4.92
C GLY A 4 9.99 -14.45 -3.54
N PHE A 5 10.74 -14.85 -2.50
CA PHE A 5 10.60 -14.27 -1.16
C PHE A 5 10.97 -12.78 -1.14
N ILE A 6 12.07 -12.40 -1.80
CA ILE A 6 12.50 -10.99 -1.90
C ILE A 6 11.42 -10.16 -2.60
N ALA A 7 10.88 -10.64 -3.72
CA ALA A 7 9.82 -9.94 -4.45
C ALA A 7 8.56 -9.74 -3.58
N ILE A 8 8.15 -10.76 -2.83
CA ILE A 8 7.03 -10.66 -1.89
C ILE A 8 7.34 -9.65 -0.78
N ALA A 9 8.53 -9.72 -0.17
CA ALA A 9 8.92 -8.82 0.91
C ALA A 9 8.94 -7.35 0.47
N ILE A 10 9.54 -7.06 -0.71
CA ILE A 10 9.53 -5.73 -1.32
C ILE A 10 8.08 -5.31 -1.59
N GLY A 11 7.26 -6.19 -2.16
CA GLY A 11 5.86 -5.91 -2.47
C GLY A 11 5.02 -5.53 -1.25
N VAL A 12 5.20 -6.27 -0.16
CA VAL A 12 4.57 -5.99 1.13
C VAL A 12 5.08 -4.67 1.70
N GLY A 13 6.39 -4.43 1.68
CA GLY A 13 6.99 -3.18 2.16
C GLY A 13 6.43 -1.93 1.46
N PHE A 14 6.34 -1.96 0.13
CA PHE A 14 5.71 -0.88 -0.64
C PHE A 14 4.22 -0.76 -0.36
N GLY A 15 3.50 -1.88 -0.23
CA GLY A 15 2.09 -1.89 0.14
C GLY A 15 1.83 -1.15 1.46
N ILE A 16 2.65 -1.42 2.47
CA ILE A 16 2.61 -0.76 3.77
C ILE A 16 2.90 0.75 3.65
N LEU A 17 3.99 1.10 2.95
CA LEU A 17 4.42 2.49 2.74
C LEU A 17 3.32 3.33 2.08
N LEU A 18 2.60 2.77 1.12
CA LEU A 18 1.54 3.48 0.38
C LEU A 18 0.20 3.46 1.10
N PHE A 19 -0.07 2.46 1.95
CA PHE A 19 -1.35 2.31 2.64
C PHE A 19 -1.68 3.50 3.55
N VAL A 20 -0.72 3.96 4.36
CA VAL A 20 -0.96 5.03 5.33
C VAL A 20 -1.25 6.38 4.64
N PRO A 21 -0.44 6.85 3.68
CA PRO A 21 -0.77 8.02 2.86
C PRO A 21 -2.10 7.87 2.12
N PHE A 22 -2.39 6.68 1.60
CA PHE A 22 -3.67 6.40 0.93
C PHE A 22 -4.87 6.63 1.86
N VAL A 23 -4.82 6.07 3.08
CA VAL A 23 -5.86 6.28 4.11
C VAL A 23 -5.99 7.77 4.43
N ALA A 24 -4.86 8.45 4.67
CA ALA A 24 -4.84 9.88 5.00
C ALA A 24 -5.48 10.75 3.90
N ILE A 25 -5.10 10.54 2.63
CA ILE A 25 -5.66 11.26 1.49
C ILE A 25 -7.15 10.92 1.32
N SER A 26 -7.53 9.65 1.48
CA SER A 26 -8.93 9.24 1.36
C SER A 26 -9.82 9.90 2.42
N TYR A 27 -9.38 9.92 3.69
CA TYR A 27 -10.13 10.60 4.76
C TYR A 27 -10.18 12.10 4.54
N ARG A 28 -9.09 12.75 4.14
CA ARG A 28 -9.06 14.20 3.88
C ARG A 28 -9.94 14.61 2.71
N ARG A 29 -10.02 13.79 1.65
CA ARG A 29 -10.83 14.11 0.47
C ARG A 29 -12.29 13.65 0.60
N ARG A 30 -12.60 12.62 1.38
CA ARG A 30 -13.97 12.01 1.37
C ARG A 30 -14.61 11.86 2.75
N GLY A 31 -13.91 12.19 3.82
CA GLY A 31 -14.39 12.05 5.20
C GLY A 31 -14.52 10.61 5.71
N SER A 32 -14.42 9.59 4.85
CA SER A 32 -14.58 8.17 5.21
C SER A 32 -13.87 7.22 4.23
N LEU A 33 -13.67 5.98 4.67
CA LEU A 33 -13.30 4.85 3.81
C LEU A 33 -14.54 3.97 3.55
N SER A 34 -15.00 3.94 2.31
CA SER A 34 -16.02 2.98 1.87
C SER A 34 -15.39 1.61 1.65
N PHE A 35 -16.00 0.56 2.20
CA PHE A 35 -15.53 -0.82 2.04
C PHE A 35 -15.25 -1.19 0.58
N GLY A 36 -16.21 -0.95 -0.33
CA GLY A 36 -16.05 -1.27 -1.75
C GLY A 36 -14.90 -0.50 -2.41
N ARG A 37 -14.68 0.77 -2.03
CA ARG A 37 -13.54 1.54 -2.55
C ARG A 37 -12.21 1.04 -2.00
N THR A 38 -12.15 0.68 -0.72
CA THR A 38 -10.95 0.08 -0.12
C THR A 38 -10.61 -1.23 -0.82
N LEU A 39 -11.60 -2.10 -1.06
CA LEU A 39 -11.42 -3.35 -1.80
C LEU A 39 -10.92 -3.11 -3.22
N LEU A 40 -11.45 -2.11 -3.93
CA LEU A 40 -10.98 -1.72 -5.26
C LEU A 40 -9.52 -1.24 -5.27
N TRP A 41 -9.09 -0.49 -4.27
CA TRP A 41 -7.70 -0.05 -4.14
C TRP A 41 -6.76 -1.21 -3.77
N LEU A 42 -7.19 -2.11 -2.88
CA LEU A 42 -6.44 -3.33 -2.58
C LEU A 42 -6.31 -4.22 -3.82
N ALA A 43 -7.38 -4.39 -4.58
CA ALA A 43 -7.35 -5.11 -5.85
C ALA A 43 -6.40 -4.44 -6.86
N ALA A 44 -6.38 -3.10 -6.94
CA ALA A 44 -5.45 -2.37 -7.80
C ALA A 44 -3.99 -2.54 -7.38
N LEU A 45 -3.70 -2.61 -6.07
CA LEU A 45 -2.35 -2.88 -5.56
C LEU A 45 -1.90 -4.31 -5.86
N VAL A 46 -2.76 -5.30 -5.62
CA VAL A 46 -2.49 -6.70 -5.98
C VAL A 46 -2.27 -6.84 -7.48
N TYR A 47 -3.12 -6.20 -8.28
CA TYR A 47 -2.99 -6.15 -9.73
C TYR A 47 -1.66 -5.52 -10.18
N PHE A 48 -1.24 -4.42 -9.56
CA PHE A 48 0.04 -3.79 -9.85
C PHE A 48 1.19 -4.79 -9.66
N TRP A 49 1.20 -5.60 -8.61
CA TRP A 49 2.22 -6.64 -8.44
C TRP A 49 2.04 -7.82 -9.41
N ALA A 50 0.79 -8.20 -9.68
CA ALA A 50 0.48 -9.30 -10.59
C ALA A 50 0.98 -9.04 -12.01
N ILE A 51 0.81 -7.82 -12.55
CA ILE A 51 1.26 -7.50 -13.91
C ILE A 51 2.78 -7.61 -14.06
N TRP A 52 3.56 -7.16 -13.08
CA TRP A 52 5.02 -7.33 -13.08
C TRP A 52 5.42 -8.80 -12.93
N THR A 53 4.75 -9.51 -12.02
CA THR A 53 5.05 -10.91 -11.71
C THR A 53 4.80 -11.81 -12.93
N TYR A 54 3.64 -11.68 -13.55
CA TYR A 54 3.26 -12.54 -14.68
C TYR A 54 4.04 -12.23 -15.95
N THR A 55 4.47 -10.99 -16.15
CA THR A 55 5.21 -10.61 -17.36
C THR A 55 6.72 -10.81 -17.24
N LEU A 56 7.32 -10.74 -16.04
CA LEU A 56 8.77 -10.85 -15.88
C LEU A 56 9.23 -12.20 -15.32
N LEU A 57 8.40 -12.92 -14.57
CA LEU A 57 8.81 -14.19 -13.95
C LEU A 57 8.38 -15.42 -14.80
N PRO A 58 9.06 -16.57 -14.62
CA PRO A 58 10.33 -16.74 -13.91
C PRO A 58 11.51 -16.13 -14.68
N LEU A 59 12.50 -15.61 -13.94
CA LEU A 59 13.76 -15.18 -14.54
C LEU A 59 14.59 -16.41 -14.95
N PRO A 60 15.26 -16.37 -16.12
CA PRO A 60 16.08 -17.48 -16.58
C PRO A 60 17.35 -17.66 -15.75
N ASP A 61 17.92 -18.86 -15.76
CA ASP A 61 19.25 -19.11 -15.20
C ASP A 61 20.31 -18.43 -16.10
N PRO A 62 21.18 -17.55 -15.56
CA PRO A 62 22.23 -16.90 -16.32
C PRO A 62 23.13 -17.86 -17.10
N GLU A 63 23.35 -19.08 -16.62
CA GLU A 63 24.24 -20.05 -17.27
C GLU A 63 23.60 -20.73 -18.50
N THR A 64 22.27 -20.73 -18.60
CA THR A 64 21.53 -21.46 -19.66
C THR A 64 20.64 -20.58 -20.51
N ILE A 65 20.72 -19.25 -20.32
CA ILE A 65 19.90 -18.28 -21.04
C ILE A 65 20.08 -18.41 -22.56
N ARG A 66 18.95 -18.40 -23.28
CA ARG A 66 18.92 -18.34 -24.75
C ARG A 66 18.41 -16.98 -25.18
N CYS A 67 19.24 -16.27 -25.94
CA CYS A 67 18.88 -14.97 -26.47
C CYS A 67 17.82 -15.09 -27.56
N VAL A 68 16.83 -14.20 -27.51
CA VAL A 68 15.78 -14.08 -28.52
C VAL A 68 15.74 -12.65 -29.08
N GLY A 69 15.09 -12.51 -30.24
CA GLY A 69 15.03 -11.25 -30.98
C GLY A 69 13.73 -10.48 -30.77
N MET A 70 13.42 -9.60 -31.72
CA MET A 70 12.19 -8.81 -31.77
C MET A 70 11.26 -9.33 -32.86
N ILE A 71 9.97 -9.37 -32.56
CA ILE A 71 8.87 -9.61 -33.49
C ILE A 71 8.19 -8.25 -33.73
N THR A 72 8.54 -7.62 -34.85
CA THR A 72 8.10 -6.24 -35.16
C THR A 72 6.92 -6.18 -36.12
N ASP A 73 6.51 -7.31 -36.69
CA ASP A 73 5.46 -7.38 -37.68
C ASP A 73 4.06 -7.40 -37.02
N PRO A 74 3.25 -6.33 -37.13
CA PRO A 74 1.95 -6.26 -36.47
C PRO A 74 0.94 -7.28 -37.04
N MET A 75 1.19 -7.82 -38.24
CA MET A 75 0.34 -8.83 -38.85
C MET A 75 0.63 -10.25 -38.36
N GLU A 76 1.63 -10.43 -37.49
CA GLU A 76 1.95 -11.73 -36.89
C GLU A 76 0.80 -12.24 -36.02
N VAL A 77 0.20 -11.37 -35.19
CA VAL A 77 -0.98 -11.70 -34.37
C VAL A 77 -2.12 -12.26 -35.21
N VAL A 78 -2.41 -11.63 -36.35
CA VAL A 78 -3.50 -12.06 -37.24
C VAL A 78 -3.20 -13.44 -37.83
N ARG A 79 -1.96 -13.65 -38.27
CA ARG A 79 -1.51 -14.94 -38.81
C ARG A 79 -1.54 -16.03 -37.76
N ASP A 80 -1.18 -15.71 -36.51
CA ASP A 80 -1.20 -16.68 -35.42
C ASP A 80 -2.61 -17.08 -35.02
N VAL A 81 -3.55 -16.13 -35.03
CA VAL A 81 -4.98 -16.45 -34.88
C VAL A 81 -5.47 -17.33 -36.04
N GLN A 82 -5.14 -16.99 -37.29
CA GLN A 82 -5.54 -17.79 -38.46
C GLN A 82 -4.99 -19.22 -38.38
N LYS A 83 -3.70 -19.38 -38.05
CA LYS A 83 -3.06 -20.69 -37.83
C LYS A 83 -3.73 -21.45 -36.69
N ALA A 84 -3.99 -20.79 -35.56
CA ALA A 84 -4.63 -21.42 -34.41
C ALA A 84 -6.05 -21.94 -34.71
N LEU A 85 -6.80 -21.21 -35.54
CA LEU A 85 -8.15 -21.61 -35.97
C LEU A 85 -8.15 -22.69 -37.05
N ALA A 86 -7.12 -22.71 -37.92
CA ALA A 86 -6.96 -23.72 -38.96
C ALA A 86 -6.32 -25.03 -38.44
N ALA A 87 -5.68 -24.99 -37.27
CA ALA A 87 -5.03 -26.15 -36.67
C ALA A 87 -6.04 -27.24 -36.28
N PRO A 88 -5.71 -28.54 -36.46
CA PRO A 88 -6.55 -29.63 -35.99
C PRO A 88 -6.71 -29.60 -34.47
N GLY A 89 -7.94 -29.82 -33.98
CA GLY A 89 -8.26 -29.87 -32.55
C GLY A 89 -9.09 -28.68 -32.08
N ASN A 90 -9.09 -28.41 -30.77
CA ASN A 90 -9.84 -27.30 -30.20
C ASN A 90 -9.00 -26.01 -30.23
N PRO A 91 -9.36 -24.99 -31.03
CA PRO A 91 -8.58 -23.75 -31.13
C PRO A 91 -8.49 -23.00 -29.80
N LEU A 92 -9.46 -23.17 -28.89
CA LEU A 92 -9.45 -22.56 -27.56
C LEU A 92 -8.33 -23.09 -26.65
N ARG A 93 -7.67 -24.19 -27.04
CA ARG A 93 -6.50 -24.74 -26.34
C ARG A 93 -5.19 -24.43 -27.07
N HIS A 94 -5.23 -23.71 -28.18
CA HIS A 94 -4.04 -23.37 -28.94
C HIS A 94 -3.22 -22.31 -28.18
N PRO A 95 -1.91 -22.53 -27.91
CA PRO A 95 -1.10 -21.62 -27.10
C PRO A 95 -1.09 -20.17 -27.59
N ALA A 96 -0.97 -19.95 -28.91
CA ALA A 96 -0.98 -18.60 -29.48
C ALA A 96 -2.29 -17.84 -29.23
N LEU A 97 -3.44 -18.54 -29.30
CA LEU A 97 -4.74 -17.92 -29.00
C LEU A 97 -4.89 -17.64 -27.51
N LEU A 98 -4.41 -18.55 -26.66
CA LEU A 98 -4.42 -18.36 -25.21
C LEU A 98 -3.54 -17.18 -24.78
N GLN A 99 -2.35 -17.02 -25.37
CA GLN A 99 -1.47 -15.86 -25.12
C GLN A 99 -2.19 -14.55 -25.43
N LEU A 100 -2.76 -14.44 -26.64
CA LEU A 100 -3.55 -13.28 -27.06
C LEU A 100 -4.66 -12.94 -26.05
N VAL A 101 -5.47 -13.95 -25.69
CA VAL A 101 -6.60 -13.77 -24.76
C VAL A 101 -6.12 -13.37 -23.38
N PHE A 102 -5.07 -14.02 -22.85
CA PHE A 102 -4.55 -13.72 -21.53
C PHE A 102 -3.88 -12.35 -21.45
N ASN A 103 -3.21 -11.89 -22.51
CA ASN A 103 -2.66 -10.53 -22.59
C ASN A 103 -3.78 -9.47 -22.52
N VAL A 104 -4.85 -9.66 -23.28
CA VAL A 104 -6.05 -8.81 -23.20
C VAL A 104 -6.64 -8.84 -21.78
N LEU A 105 -6.88 -10.03 -21.22
CA LEU A 105 -7.48 -10.18 -19.89
C LEU A 105 -6.61 -9.60 -18.77
N LEU A 106 -5.28 -9.74 -18.89
CA LEU A 106 -4.33 -9.17 -17.94
C LEU A 106 -4.44 -7.64 -17.91
N PHE A 107 -4.67 -6.97 -19.04
CA PHE A 107 -4.75 -5.52 -19.08
C PHE A 107 -6.18 -4.93 -18.88
N VAL A 108 -7.23 -5.75 -18.92
CA VAL A 108 -8.61 -5.29 -18.62
C VAL A 108 -8.71 -4.60 -17.25
N PRO A 109 -8.18 -5.14 -16.14
CA PRO A 109 -8.20 -4.46 -14.85
C PRO A 109 -7.55 -3.07 -14.87
N LEU A 110 -6.46 -2.85 -15.62
CA LEU A 110 -5.82 -1.52 -15.75
C LEU A 110 -6.83 -0.48 -16.24
N GLY A 111 -7.56 -0.80 -17.32
CA GLY A 111 -8.59 0.06 -17.88
C GLY A 111 -9.69 0.38 -16.87
N VAL A 112 -10.14 -0.64 -16.13
CA VAL A 112 -11.16 -0.49 -15.08
C VAL A 112 -10.66 0.44 -13.97
N PHE A 113 -9.45 0.23 -13.46
CA PHE A 113 -8.89 1.04 -12.37
C PHE A 113 -8.66 2.49 -12.79
N LEU A 114 -8.10 2.74 -13.97
CA LEU A 114 -7.89 4.10 -14.48
C LEU A 114 -9.22 4.87 -14.58
N ARG A 115 -10.30 4.23 -15.00
CA ARG A 115 -11.62 4.86 -15.10
C ARG A 115 -12.32 4.99 -13.76
N VAL A 116 -12.34 3.95 -12.93
CA VAL A 116 -13.10 3.94 -11.67
C VAL A 116 -12.35 4.70 -10.56
N LEU A 117 -11.05 4.45 -10.38
CA LEU A 117 -10.26 5.10 -9.34
C LEU A 117 -9.71 6.46 -9.79
N GLY A 118 -9.23 6.54 -11.03
CA GLY A 118 -8.62 7.76 -11.59
C GLY A 118 -9.59 8.73 -12.25
N ALA A 119 -10.85 8.33 -12.50
CA ALA A 119 -11.80 9.09 -13.33
C ALA A 119 -11.24 9.45 -14.72
N ARG A 120 -10.39 8.61 -15.30
CA ARG A 120 -9.77 8.82 -16.61
C ARG A 120 -10.54 8.10 -17.73
N GLY A 121 -10.46 8.67 -18.94
CA GLY A 121 -11.20 8.20 -20.11
C GLY A 121 -10.50 7.09 -20.89
N ILE A 122 -11.10 6.70 -22.02
CA ILE A 122 -10.50 5.75 -22.99
C ILE A 122 -9.15 6.25 -23.53
N PRO A 123 -8.96 7.54 -23.86
CA PRO A 123 -7.65 8.01 -24.36
C PRO A 123 -6.51 7.79 -23.35
N THR A 124 -6.78 8.00 -22.07
CA THR A 124 -5.80 7.71 -21.01
C THR A 124 -5.56 6.21 -20.87
N ALA A 125 -6.61 5.38 -20.96
CA ALA A 125 -6.45 3.92 -20.91
C ALA A 125 -5.63 3.39 -22.10
N LEU A 126 -5.81 3.98 -23.29
CA LEU A 126 -5.01 3.68 -24.47
C LEU A 126 -3.54 4.09 -24.26
N ALA A 127 -3.29 5.35 -23.89
CA ALA A 127 -1.93 5.86 -23.70
C ALA A 127 -1.18 5.13 -22.57
N VAL A 128 -1.83 4.89 -21.44
CA VAL A 128 -1.23 4.17 -20.30
C VAL A 128 -1.10 2.68 -20.59
N GLY A 129 -2.08 2.06 -21.25
CA GLY A 129 -2.01 0.65 -21.65
C GLY A 129 -0.85 0.40 -22.62
N PHE A 130 -0.74 1.23 -23.66
CA PHE A 130 0.37 1.19 -24.60
C PHE A 130 1.71 1.47 -23.91
N GLY A 131 1.80 2.55 -23.12
CA GLY A 131 3.04 2.90 -22.43
C GLY A 131 3.50 1.85 -21.43
N LEU A 132 2.58 1.23 -20.69
CA LEU A 132 2.91 0.14 -19.76
C LEU A 132 3.33 -1.12 -20.51
N SER A 133 2.64 -1.49 -21.60
CA SER A 133 3.05 -2.61 -22.42
C SER A 133 4.42 -2.37 -23.03
N LEU A 134 4.67 -1.18 -23.57
CA LEU A 134 5.98 -0.81 -24.13
C LEU A 134 7.06 -0.86 -23.06
N LEU A 135 6.76 -0.40 -21.85
CA LEU A 135 7.69 -0.51 -20.72
C LEU A 135 8.02 -1.96 -20.44
N ILE A 136 7.04 -2.87 -20.38
CA ILE A 136 7.24 -4.30 -20.13
C ILE A 136 8.06 -4.95 -21.25
N GLU A 137 7.69 -4.72 -22.52
CA GLU A 137 8.41 -5.28 -23.66
C GLU A 137 9.86 -4.75 -23.71
N THR A 138 10.07 -3.45 -23.45
CA THR A 138 11.43 -2.88 -23.38
C THR A 138 12.21 -3.44 -22.20
N THR A 139 11.55 -3.64 -21.06
CA THR A 139 12.09 -4.28 -19.87
C THR A 139 12.59 -5.69 -20.20
N GLN A 140 11.85 -6.48 -20.98
CA GLN A 140 12.29 -7.81 -21.43
C GLN A 140 13.38 -7.76 -22.51
N LEU A 141 13.24 -6.88 -23.51
CA LEU A 141 14.18 -6.69 -24.62
C LEU A 141 15.57 -6.28 -24.14
N THR A 142 15.62 -5.36 -23.18
CA THR A 142 16.88 -4.91 -22.56
C THR A 142 17.42 -5.91 -21.53
N GLY A 143 16.73 -7.05 -21.34
CA GLY A 143 17.16 -8.10 -20.42
C GLY A 143 17.00 -7.72 -18.94
N VAL A 144 16.02 -6.86 -18.63
CA VAL A 144 15.95 -6.06 -17.41
C VAL A 144 17.27 -5.41 -17.14
N TRP A 145 17.41 -4.42 -18.01
CA TRP A 145 18.23 -3.26 -17.81
C TRP A 145 19.69 -3.66 -17.58
N GLY A 146 20.13 -4.67 -18.33
CA GLY A 146 21.49 -5.20 -18.30
C GLY A 146 21.78 -6.24 -17.21
N LEU A 147 20.77 -6.72 -16.48
CA LEU A 147 20.94 -7.86 -15.56
C LEU A 147 21.34 -9.14 -16.31
N TYR A 148 20.79 -9.32 -17.51
CA TYR A 148 21.13 -10.39 -18.45
C TYR A 148 21.83 -9.83 -19.69
N PRO A 149 22.70 -10.63 -20.35
CA PRO A 149 23.46 -10.16 -21.52
C PRO A 149 22.61 -9.91 -22.77
N CYS A 150 21.35 -10.36 -22.79
CA CYS A 150 20.44 -10.26 -23.93
C CYS A 150 18.97 -10.41 -23.50
N ALA A 151 18.04 -10.24 -24.44
CA ALA A 151 16.62 -10.49 -24.23
C ALA A 151 16.34 -11.98 -23.97
N TYR A 152 15.62 -12.28 -22.90
CA TYR A 152 15.20 -13.65 -22.54
C TYR A 152 13.76 -13.99 -22.94
N ARG A 153 12.99 -12.98 -23.40
CA ARG A 153 11.65 -13.10 -23.99
C ARG A 153 11.60 -12.22 -25.24
N PHE A 154 10.79 -12.62 -26.21
CA PHE A 154 10.61 -11.87 -27.44
C PHE A 154 9.96 -10.53 -27.12
N PHE A 155 10.52 -9.45 -27.66
CA PHE A 155 9.77 -8.20 -27.78
C PHE A 155 8.73 -8.39 -28.88
N ASP A 156 7.45 -8.29 -28.55
CA ASP A 156 6.38 -8.55 -29.53
C ASP A 156 5.45 -7.34 -29.70
N VAL A 157 5.42 -6.78 -30.92
CA VAL A 157 4.47 -5.70 -31.26
C VAL A 157 3.02 -6.16 -31.12
N GLY A 158 2.76 -7.45 -31.34
CA GLY A 158 1.49 -8.08 -31.05
C GLY A 158 1.09 -7.96 -29.58
N ASP A 159 2.02 -8.15 -28.66
CA ASP A 159 1.75 -7.99 -27.23
C ASP A 159 1.42 -6.53 -26.88
N LEU A 160 2.08 -5.56 -27.52
CA LEU A 160 1.70 -4.13 -27.40
C LEU A 160 0.24 -3.89 -27.81
N MET A 161 -0.18 -4.44 -28.95
CA MET A 161 -1.53 -4.26 -29.47
C MET A 161 -2.58 -4.91 -28.55
N THR A 162 -2.30 -6.09 -28.04
CA THR A 162 -3.27 -6.91 -27.31
C THR A 162 -3.43 -6.45 -25.87
N ASN A 163 -2.34 -6.09 -25.21
CA ASN A 163 -2.34 -5.43 -23.90
C ASN A 163 -3.05 -4.07 -23.96
N THR A 164 -2.74 -3.25 -24.97
CA THR A 164 -3.42 -1.95 -25.16
C THR A 164 -4.93 -2.14 -25.38
N THR A 165 -5.30 -3.15 -26.17
CA THR A 165 -6.70 -3.52 -26.39
C THR A 165 -7.39 -3.90 -25.08
N GLY A 166 -6.75 -4.72 -24.25
CA GLY A 166 -7.22 -5.06 -22.91
C GLY A 166 -7.51 -3.82 -22.05
N ALA A 167 -6.57 -2.87 -21.99
CA ALA A 167 -6.76 -1.63 -21.23
C ALA A 167 -7.92 -0.78 -21.76
N VAL A 168 -8.09 -0.70 -23.08
CA VAL A 168 -9.22 0.02 -23.69
C VAL A 168 -10.55 -0.67 -23.37
N LEU A 169 -10.64 -1.99 -23.55
CA LEU A 169 -11.83 -2.78 -23.25
C LEU A 169 -12.20 -2.67 -21.78
N GLY A 170 -11.23 -2.77 -20.88
CA GLY A 170 -11.46 -2.57 -19.44
C GLY A 170 -12.02 -1.19 -19.11
N SER A 171 -11.50 -0.15 -19.76
CA SER A 171 -12.06 1.20 -19.64
C SER A 171 -13.51 1.21 -20.14
N VAL A 172 -13.79 0.66 -21.33
CA VAL A 172 -15.15 0.58 -21.89
C VAL A 172 -16.10 -0.16 -20.94
N PHE A 173 -15.73 -1.34 -20.42
CA PHE A 173 -16.54 -2.09 -19.47
C PHE A 173 -16.83 -1.30 -18.19
N ALA A 174 -15.87 -0.52 -17.71
CA ALA A 174 -16.07 0.37 -16.57
C ALA A 174 -17.05 1.54 -16.83
N LEU A 175 -17.63 1.68 -18.04
CA LEU A 175 -18.73 2.60 -18.28
C LEU A 175 -19.99 2.27 -17.48
N VAL A 176 -20.18 1.00 -17.13
CA VAL A 176 -21.32 0.54 -16.32
C VAL A 176 -21.31 1.13 -14.89
N VAL A 177 -20.14 1.53 -14.37
CA VAL A 177 -20.02 2.14 -13.05
C VAL A 177 -20.48 3.60 -13.11
N PRO A 178 -21.50 4.05 -12.34
CA PRO A 178 -21.98 5.44 -12.38
C PRO A 178 -20.86 6.48 -12.18
N ARG A 179 -20.93 7.62 -12.89
CA ARG A 179 -19.92 8.69 -12.79
C ARG A 179 -19.75 9.21 -11.36
N SER A 180 -20.80 9.22 -10.56
CA SER A 180 -20.80 9.62 -9.14
C SER A 180 -19.91 8.75 -8.25
N LEU A 181 -19.65 7.50 -8.67
CA LEU A 181 -18.79 6.57 -7.92
C LEU A 181 -17.32 6.60 -8.38
N ARG A 182 -17.01 7.33 -9.48
CA ARG A 182 -15.67 7.37 -10.06
C ARG A 182 -14.80 8.49 -9.48
N GLY A 183 -13.48 8.27 -9.49
CA GLY A 183 -12.47 9.28 -9.19
C GLY A 183 -12.13 9.45 -7.71
N VAL A 184 -11.21 10.39 -7.45
CA VAL A 184 -10.75 10.79 -6.10
C VAL A 184 -11.19 12.23 -5.78
N ARG A 185 -12.27 12.72 -6.41
CA ARG A 185 -12.78 14.07 -6.14
C ARG A 185 -13.15 14.19 -4.66
N ALA A 186 -12.84 15.37 -4.11
CA ALA A 186 -13.24 15.66 -2.76
C ALA A 186 -14.77 15.69 -2.69
N ARG A 187 -15.36 15.04 -1.69
CA ARG A 187 -16.78 15.23 -1.42
C ARG A 187 -16.96 16.57 -0.73
N ALA A 188 -18.08 17.25 -0.99
CA ALA A 188 -18.37 18.54 -0.36
C ALA A 188 -18.43 18.41 1.18
N ASP A 189 -18.98 17.32 1.67
CA ASP A 189 -19.12 16.94 3.09
C ASP A 189 -17.84 16.28 3.69
N ALA A 190 -16.68 16.43 3.03
CA ALA A 190 -15.43 15.83 3.53
C ALA A 190 -14.85 16.59 4.73
N GLY A 191 -15.13 17.89 4.83
CA GLY A 191 -14.73 18.74 5.95
C GLY A 191 -15.62 18.59 7.19
N GLU A 192 -16.82 18.06 7.03
CA GLU A 192 -17.80 17.95 8.12
C GLU A 192 -17.37 16.90 9.16
N PRO A 193 -17.58 17.18 10.47
CA PRO A 193 -17.34 16.21 11.52
C PRO A 193 -18.21 14.96 11.33
N ARG A 194 -17.63 13.78 11.58
CA ARG A 194 -18.35 12.51 11.47
C ARG A 194 -18.23 11.70 12.75
N PRO A 195 -19.25 10.90 13.09
CA PRO A 195 -19.21 10.07 14.27
C PRO A 195 -17.99 9.13 14.24
N VAL A 196 -17.37 8.96 15.40
CA VAL A 196 -16.31 7.98 15.57
C VAL A 196 -16.92 6.58 15.58
N THR A 197 -16.44 5.72 14.71
CA THR A 197 -16.86 4.31 14.64
C THR A 197 -15.71 3.39 15.03
N ARG A 198 -16.04 2.19 15.50
CA ARG A 198 -15.03 1.16 15.80
C ARG A 198 -14.16 0.85 14.58
N GLY A 199 -14.75 0.79 13.38
CA GLY A 199 -14.00 0.59 12.13
C GLY A 199 -13.01 1.72 11.83
N ARG A 200 -13.39 2.98 12.05
CA ARG A 200 -12.48 4.13 11.91
C ARG A 200 -11.31 4.03 12.90
N ARG A 201 -11.58 3.62 14.14
CA ARG A 201 -10.54 3.39 15.15
C ARG A 201 -9.64 2.20 14.81
N ALA A 202 -10.20 1.10 14.31
CA ALA A 202 -9.43 -0.06 13.85
C ALA A 202 -8.45 0.33 12.73
N ILE A 203 -8.89 1.14 11.77
CA ILE A 203 -8.03 1.67 10.71
C ILE A 203 -6.93 2.58 11.28
N ALA A 204 -7.24 3.42 12.28
CA ALA A 204 -6.21 4.21 12.97
C ALA A 204 -5.14 3.32 13.60
N MET A 205 -5.56 2.28 14.34
CA MET A 205 -4.65 1.31 14.96
C MET A 205 -3.81 0.55 13.94
N LEU A 206 -4.41 0.15 12.81
CA LEU A 206 -3.70 -0.48 11.71
C LEU A 206 -2.66 0.46 11.09
N CYS A 207 -3.03 1.72 10.82
CA CYS A 207 -2.09 2.72 10.32
C CYS A 207 -0.93 2.98 11.30
N ASP A 208 -1.22 3.03 12.60
CA ASP A 208 -0.19 3.15 13.63
C ASP A 208 0.76 1.94 13.62
N ALA A 209 0.23 0.70 13.61
CA ALA A 209 1.02 -0.53 13.59
C ALA A 209 1.89 -0.64 12.32
N LEU A 210 1.29 -0.37 11.17
CA LEU A 210 1.98 -0.44 9.88
C LEU A 210 3.08 0.62 9.76
N ALA A 211 2.80 1.87 10.13
CA ALA A 211 3.81 2.93 10.06
C ALA A 211 4.91 2.72 11.12
N TYR A 212 4.56 2.29 12.34
CA TYR A 212 5.53 2.02 13.40
C TYR A 212 6.47 0.89 12.99
N GLY A 213 5.91 -0.23 12.52
CA GLY A 213 6.68 -1.36 12.01
C GLY A 213 7.56 -0.96 10.82
N PHE A 214 7.06 -0.17 9.87
CA PHE A 214 7.86 0.30 8.74
C PHE A 214 9.10 1.10 9.17
N VAL A 215 8.94 2.03 10.12
CA VAL A 215 10.08 2.80 10.66
C VAL A 215 11.04 1.89 11.41
N MET A 216 10.52 1.02 12.27
CA MET A 216 11.32 0.11 13.09
C MET A 216 12.17 -0.83 12.23
N TYR A 217 11.54 -1.57 11.31
CA TYR A 217 12.24 -2.50 10.43
C TYR A 217 13.12 -1.77 9.41
N GLY A 218 12.67 -0.61 8.90
CA GLY A 218 13.46 0.19 7.96
C GLY A 218 14.78 0.65 8.58
N VAL A 219 14.73 1.18 9.81
CA VAL A 219 15.93 1.57 10.55
C VAL A 219 16.79 0.35 10.87
N ALA A 220 16.19 -0.76 11.33
CA ALA A 220 16.95 -1.99 11.60
C ALA A 220 17.69 -2.50 10.36
N VAL A 221 17.05 -2.53 9.18
CA VAL A 221 17.69 -2.91 7.92
C VAL A 221 18.82 -1.96 7.56
N VAL A 222 18.62 -0.64 7.67
CA VAL A 222 19.68 0.34 7.41
C VAL A 222 20.86 0.15 8.36
N THR A 223 20.60 -0.10 9.64
CA THR A 223 21.64 -0.40 10.63
C THR A 223 22.41 -1.67 10.29
N GLN A 224 21.72 -2.74 9.87
CA GLN A 224 22.34 -3.98 9.42
C GLN A 224 23.25 -3.77 8.19
N LEU A 225 22.75 -3.06 7.18
CA LEU A 225 23.53 -2.75 5.98
C LEU A 225 24.75 -1.89 6.32
N TRP A 226 24.64 -0.98 7.28
CA TRP A 226 25.76 -0.18 7.75
C TRP A 226 26.84 -1.04 8.41
N PHE A 227 26.47 -1.96 9.30
CA PHE A 227 27.43 -2.85 9.94
C PHE A 227 28.11 -3.79 8.94
N GLU A 228 27.36 -4.35 7.97
CA GLU A 228 27.91 -5.25 6.96
C GLU A 228 28.84 -4.53 5.97
N TYR A 229 28.40 -3.41 5.39
CA TYR A 229 29.11 -2.79 4.25
C TYR A 229 30.03 -1.64 4.61
N VAL A 230 29.82 -0.99 5.76
CA VAL A 230 30.66 0.14 6.18
C VAL A 230 31.64 -0.31 7.26
N LEU A 231 31.13 -0.93 8.32
CA LEU A 231 31.96 -1.37 9.44
C LEU A 231 32.58 -2.76 9.22
N HIS A 232 32.09 -3.53 8.24
CA HIS A 232 32.53 -4.88 7.94
C HIS A 232 32.50 -5.82 9.17
N ASP A 233 31.57 -5.57 10.09
CA ASP A 233 31.42 -6.32 11.34
C ASP A 233 30.28 -7.34 11.24
N ARG A 234 30.63 -8.49 10.67
CA ARG A 234 29.70 -9.58 10.45
C ARG A 234 29.19 -10.22 11.75
N GLN A 235 29.95 -10.15 12.85
CA GLN A 235 29.50 -10.72 14.13
C GLN A 235 28.31 -9.93 14.68
N THR A 236 28.40 -8.61 14.63
CA THR A 236 27.30 -7.72 15.03
C THR A 236 26.07 -7.87 14.12
N VAL A 237 26.28 -8.08 12.81
CA VAL A 237 25.18 -8.35 11.86
C VAL A 237 24.42 -9.62 12.23
N LEU A 238 25.14 -10.69 12.55
CA LEU A 238 24.56 -11.99 12.94
C LEU A 238 23.85 -11.94 14.30
N ASP A 239 24.36 -11.16 15.26
CA ASP A 239 23.68 -10.94 16.56
C ASP A 239 22.38 -10.14 16.38
N GLY A 240 22.42 -9.08 15.57
CA GLY A 240 21.25 -8.29 15.17
C GLY A 240 20.57 -7.46 16.28
N ARG A 241 20.96 -7.65 17.54
CA ARG A 241 20.42 -6.93 18.70
C ARG A 241 20.55 -5.41 18.58
N LEU A 242 21.71 -4.92 18.11
CA LEU A 242 21.90 -3.48 17.93
C LEU A 242 20.94 -2.89 16.89
N ALA A 243 20.72 -3.60 15.78
CA ALA A 243 19.78 -3.17 14.75
C ALA A 243 18.33 -3.14 15.27
N GLU A 244 17.93 -4.14 16.06
CA GLU A 244 16.63 -4.17 16.73
C GLU A 244 16.46 -3.00 17.70
N VAL A 245 17.43 -2.77 18.60
CA VAL A 245 17.41 -1.67 19.56
C VAL A 245 17.31 -0.31 18.85
N MET A 246 18.08 -0.11 17.79
CA MET A 246 18.03 1.12 16.99
C MET A 246 16.67 1.29 16.31
N GLY A 247 16.12 0.22 15.75
CA GLY A 247 14.80 0.22 15.12
C GLY A 247 13.68 0.60 16.10
N ILE A 248 13.61 -0.08 17.24
CA ILE A 248 12.59 0.17 18.28
C ILE A 248 12.74 1.59 18.84
N SER A 249 13.97 2.02 19.14
CA SER A 249 14.24 3.36 19.67
C SER A 249 13.83 4.46 18.70
N ALA A 250 14.16 4.31 17.41
CA ALA A 250 13.79 5.28 16.38
C ALA A 250 12.28 5.37 16.20
N ALA A 251 11.58 4.24 16.09
CA ALA A 251 10.13 4.21 15.94
C ALA A 251 9.41 4.78 17.18
N SER A 252 9.83 4.36 18.38
CA SER A 252 9.25 4.83 19.65
C SER A 252 9.47 6.32 19.87
N GLY A 253 10.69 6.81 19.59
CA GLY A 253 11.05 8.23 19.68
C GLY A 253 10.29 9.09 18.68
N LEU A 254 10.10 8.60 17.44
CA LEU A 254 9.30 9.31 16.43
C LEU A 254 7.83 9.43 16.86
N TRP A 255 7.23 8.36 17.40
CA TRP A 255 5.85 8.43 17.92
C TRP A 255 5.74 9.38 19.11
N LEU A 256 6.74 9.41 19.99
CA LEU A 256 6.79 10.35 21.10
C LEU A 256 6.79 11.78 20.57
N LEU A 257 7.68 12.10 19.62
CA LEU A 257 7.76 13.44 19.02
C LEU A 257 6.45 13.85 18.36
N ILE A 258 5.84 12.98 17.55
CA ILE A 258 4.58 13.27 16.86
C ILE A 258 3.45 13.53 17.86
N ILE A 259 3.35 12.73 18.93
CA ILE A 259 2.32 12.89 19.97
C ILE A 259 2.59 14.13 20.82
N LEU A 260 3.85 14.43 21.15
CA LEU A 260 4.23 15.61 21.91
C LEU A 260 3.93 16.90 21.13
N ILE A 261 4.11 16.93 19.81
CA ILE A 261 3.81 18.11 18.99
C ILE A 261 2.31 18.22 18.71
N SER A 262 1.73 17.15 18.16
CA SER A 262 0.39 17.22 17.56
C SER A 262 -0.74 16.78 18.49
N GLY A 263 -0.40 16.15 19.62
CA GLY A 263 -1.36 15.47 20.48
C GLY A 263 -2.08 14.31 19.78
N ARG A 264 -1.52 13.74 18.70
CA ARG A 264 -2.09 12.67 17.88
C ARG A 264 -1.01 11.69 17.45
N SER A 265 -1.38 10.44 17.16
CA SER A 265 -0.49 9.47 16.52
C SER A 265 -0.58 9.55 15.00
N VAL A 266 0.28 8.84 14.27
CA VAL A 266 0.21 8.77 12.79
C VAL A 266 -1.14 8.22 12.35
N GLY A 267 -1.63 7.17 13.01
CA GLY A 267 -2.94 6.59 12.76
C GLY A 267 -4.07 7.58 12.99
N ASP A 268 -4.06 8.30 14.12
CA ASP A 268 -5.06 9.31 14.42
C ASP A 268 -5.04 10.46 13.39
N LEU A 269 -3.85 10.90 12.96
CA LEU A 269 -3.69 11.88 11.88
C LEU A 269 -4.24 11.38 10.55
N ALA A 270 -4.03 10.10 10.22
CA ALA A 270 -4.50 9.50 8.98
C ALA A 270 -6.03 9.44 8.90
N VAL A 271 -6.71 9.15 10.01
CA VAL A 271 -8.17 9.06 10.05
C VAL A 271 -8.87 10.28 10.65
N GLN A 272 -8.13 11.38 10.90
CA GLN A 272 -8.62 12.63 11.50
C GLN A 272 -9.30 12.43 12.87
N LEU A 273 -8.74 11.57 13.72
CA LEU A 273 -9.17 11.40 15.12
C LEU A 273 -8.31 12.24 16.07
N ARG A 274 -8.86 12.52 17.24
CA ARG A 274 -8.10 13.05 18.39
C ARG A 274 -8.74 12.57 19.69
N TYR A 275 -7.96 12.64 20.76
CA TYR A 275 -8.46 12.43 22.12
C TYR A 275 -8.79 13.79 22.75
N ALA A 276 -9.95 13.90 23.39
CA ALA A 276 -10.45 15.13 24.01
C ALA A 276 -11.14 14.84 25.36
N GLY A 277 -11.38 15.90 26.15
CA GLY A 277 -12.18 15.82 27.38
C GLY A 277 -11.45 15.39 28.65
N SER A 278 -10.11 15.42 28.70
CA SER A 278 -9.36 15.17 29.94
C SER A 278 -9.44 16.38 30.89
N ARG A 279 -9.42 16.11 32.19
CA ARG A 279 -9.17 17.11 33.24
C ARG A 279 -7.68 17.42 33.41
N MET A 280 -6.80 16.58 32.88
CA MET A 280 -5.34 16.76 32.98
C MET A 280 -4.81 17.72 31.91
N PRO A 281 -3.74 18.49 32.20
CA PRO A 281 -3.15 19.37 31.21
C PRO A 281 -2.47 18.57 30.09
N ALA A 282 -2.34 19.20 28.92
CA ALA A 282 -1.78 18.58 27.72
C ALA A 282 -0.38 17.99 27.95
N ALA A 283 0.44 18.64 28.80
CA ALA A 283 1.78 18.19 29.16
C ALA A 283 1.83 16.82 29.86
N LEU A 284 0.78 16.45 30.59
CA LEU A 284 0.65 15.13 31.25
C LEU A 284 -0.04 14.12 30.34
N THR A 285 -1.10 14.53 29.64
CA THR A 285 -1.85 13.62 28.77
C THR A 285 -1.04 13.09 27.59
N ARG A 286 -0.16 13.90 26.97
CA ARG A 286 0.61 13.50 25.78
C ARG A 286 1.63 12.39 26.09
N PRO A 287 2.50 12.48 27.12
CA PRO A 287 3.39 11.39 27.52
C PRO A 287 2.62 10.12 27.94
N LEU A 288 1.55 10.27 28.72
CA LEU A 288 0.72 9.12 29.13
C LEU A 288 0.09 8.42 27.92
N ARG A 289 -0.33 9.19 26.90
CA ARG A 289 -0.82 8.65 25.64
C ARG A 289 0.22 7.88 24.86
N TRP A 290 1.46 8.38 24.84
CA TRP A 290 2.56 7.68 24.22
C TRP A 290 2.87 6.38 24.97
N ALA A 291 3.02 6.45 26.29
CA ALA A 291 3.35 5.33 27.17
C ALA A 291 2.36 4.16 27.06
N SER A 292 1.07 4.49 26.95
CA SER A 292 -0.03 3.51 26.82
C SER A 292 -0.44 3.22 25.37
N GLY A 293 0.24 3.84 24.40
CA GLY A 293 0.05 3.63 22.97
C GLY A 293 1.14 2.75 22.38
N ILE A 294 1.11 2.59 21.05
CA ILE A 294 2.07 1.71 20.35
C ILE A 294 3.53 2.11 20.58
N GLY A 295 3.83 3.41 20.71
CA GLY A 295 5.20 3.89 20.90
C GLY A 295 5.78 3.51 22.26
N GLY A 296 5.02 3.64 23.34
CA GLY A 296 5.46 3.24 24.68
C GLY A 296 5.43 1.74 24.91
N ILE A 297 4.36 1.07 24.46
CA ILE A 297 4.24 -0.39 24.54
C ILE A 297 5.34 -1.05 23.71
N GLY A 298 5.57 -0.56 22.49
CA GLY A 298 6.63 -1.05 21.60
C GLY A 298 8.05 -0.80 22.09
N ALA A 299 8.26 0.15 23.02
CA ALA A 299 9.55 0.41 23.64
C ALA A 299 9.86 -0.52 24.83
N LEU A 300 8.87 -1.21 25.39
CA LEU A 300 9.04 -2.08 26.56
C LEU A 300 10.13 -3.17 26.37
N PRO A 301 10.27 -3.84 25.21
CA PRO A 301 11.32 -4.83 25.01
C PRO A 301 12.74 -4.29 25.24
N LEU A 302 12.97 -2.97 25.10
CA LEU A 302 14.27 -2.34 25.39
C LEU A 302 14.70 -2.47 26.87
N LEU A 303 13.75 -2.76 27.76
CA LEU A 303 13.99 -2.93 29.21
C LEU A 303 14.33 -4.39 29.59
N GLY A 304 14.31 -5.32 28.62
CA GLY A 304 14.65 -6.73 28.79
C GLY A 304 13.47 -7.68 28.56
N ASP A 305 13.77 -8.98 28.50
CA ASP A 305 12.84 -10.03 28.03
C ASP A 305 11.53 -10.12 28.83
N ALA A 306 11.57 -9.85 30.13
CA ALA A 306 10.36 -9.82 30.97
C ALA A 306 9.35 -8.76 30.50
N PHE A 307 9.84 -7.64 29.97
CA PHE A 307 9.00 -6.55 29.45
C PHE A 307 8.48 -6.81 28.03
N ASP A 308 9.12 -7.70 27.27
CA ASP A 308 8.61 -8.14 25.97
C ASP A 308 7.30 -8.94 26.12
N GLY A 309 7.24 -9.83 27.10
CA GLY A 309 6.00 -10.53 27.45
C GLY A 309 4.88 -9.55 27.86
N ILE A 310 5.22 -8.51 28.64
CA ILE A 310 4.26 -7.46 29.03
C ILE A 310 3.81 -6.65 27.81
N SER A 311 4.72 -6.30 26.90
CA SER A 311 4.40 -5.61 25.65
C SER A 311 3.36 -6.39 24.84
N SER A 312 3.60 -7.69 24.64
CA SER A 312 2.70 -8.58 23.93
C SER A 312 1.30 -8.64 24.57
N LEU A 313 1.23 -8.72 25.90
CA LEU A 313 -0.04 -8.69 26.64
C LEU A 313 -0.77 -7.35 26.50
N LEU A 314 -0.06 -6.22 26.51
CA LEU A 314 -0.65 -4.89 26.35
C LEU A 314 -1.12 -4.61 24.91
N ILE A 315 -0.42 -5.15 23.91
CA ILE A 315 -0.87 -5.15 22.51
C ILE A 315 -2.17 -5.95 22.40
N LEU A 316 -2.22 -7.16 22.96
CA LEU A 316 -3.43 -7.98 22.97
C LEU A 316 -4.58 -7.26 23.70
N ALA A 317 -4.32 -6.68 24.88
CA ALA A 317 -5.29 -5.89 25.61
C ALA A 317 -5.80 -4.71 24.78
N SER A 318 -4.94 -4.02 24.03
CA SER A 318 -5.35 -2.92 23.14
C SER A 318 -6.29 -3.39 22.02
N VAL A 319 -6.07 -4.58 21.47
CA VAL A 319 -6.97 -5.21 20.48
C VAL A 319 -8.30 -5.60 21.13
N VAL A 320 -8.29 -6.20 22.32
CA VAL A 320 -9.53 -6.55 23.05
C VAL A 320 -10.34 -5.29 23.36
N LEU A 321 -9.69 -4.22 23.83
CA LEU A 321 -10.33 -2.96 24.18
C LEU A 321 -11.00 -2.27 22.99
N LEU A 322 -10.53 -2.49 21.76
CA LEU A 322 -11.21 -2.02 20.55
C LEU A 322 -12.67 -2.51 20.48
N PHE A 323 -12.93 -3.73 20.96
CA PHE A 323 -14.24 -4.37 20.90
C PHE A 323 -15.05 -4.23 22.18
N THR A 324 -14.39 -4.14 23.35
CA THR A 324 -15.08 -4.10 24.65
C THR A 324 -15.41 -2.68 25.12
N THR A 325 -14.71 -1.66 24.64
CA THR A 325 -14.94 -0.27 25.09
C THR A 325 -15.87 0.51 24.15
N ARG A 326 -16.42 1.62 24.68
CA ARG A 326 -17.23 2.56 23.91
C ARG A 326 -16.39 3.14 22.76
N LEU A 327 -16.86 2.91 21.53
CA LEU A 327 -16.22 3.39 20.28
C LEU A 327 -14.73 3.00 20.11
N GLY A 328 -14.25 1.98 20.81
CA GLY A 328 -12.86 1.53 20.73
C GLY A 328 -11.87 2.42 21.47
N ARG A 329 -12.32 3.07 22.55
CA ARG A 329 -11.47 3.79 23.51
C ARG A 329 -10.42 2.84 24.12
N GLY A 330 -9.22 2.84 23.54
CA GLY A 330 -8.11 1.98 23.98
C GLY A 330 -7.46 2.43 25.29
N LEU A 331 -6.37 1.75 25.68
CA LEU A 331 -5.54 2.08 26.86
C LEU A 331 -5.25 3.58 27.00
N PRO A 332 -4.88 4.33 25.93
CA PRO A 332 -4.59 5.74 26.07
C PRO A 332 -5.78 6.58 26.54
N GLY A 333 -6.99 6.27 26.08
CA GLY A 333 -8.20 6.96 26.53
C GLY A 333 -8.66 6.53 27.92
N LEU A 334 -8.40 5.27 28.32
CA LEU A 334 -8.72 4.81 29.67
C LEU A 334 -7.84 5.51 30.71
N ILE A 335 -6.52 5.52 30.50
CA ILE A 335 -5.54 6.11 31.43
C ILE A 335 -5.68 7.63 31.52
N THR A 336 -5.91 8.30 30.39
CA THR A 336 -6.01 9.77 30.38
C THR A 336 -7.40 10.32 30.69
N GLY A 337 -8.40 9.45 30.79
CA GLY A 337 -9.81 9.85 30.89
C GLY A 337 -10.37 10.49 29.61
N GLN A 338 -9.65 10.44 28.49
CA GLN A 338 -10.07 11.06 27.23
C GLN A 338 -11.01 10.18 26.41
N GLU A 339 -11.92 10.83 25.68
CA GLU A 339 -12.75 10.20 24.67
C GLU A 339 -12.23 10.49 23.26
N LEU A 340 -12.49 9.56 22.33
CA LEU A 340 -12.16 9.74 20.93
C LEU A 340 -13.22 10.60 20.25
N VAL A 341 -12.78 11.67 19.61
CA VAL A 341 -13.63 12.60 18.85
C VAL A 341 -13.06 12.83 17.46
N ASP A 342 -13.90 13.32 16.56
CA ASP A 342 -13.45 13.78 15.25
C ASP A 342 -12.64 15.07 15.41
N ALA A 343 -11.44 15.14 14.83
CA ALA A 343 -10.62 16.32 14.88
C ALA A 343 -11.21 17.52 14.12
N ARG A 344 -12.21 17.29 13.25
CA ARG A 344 -12.89 18.34 12.48
C ARG A 344 -13.92 19.13 13.29
N GLY A 345 -14.46 18.57 14.38
CA GLY A 345 -15.50 19.22 15.20
C GLY A 345 -15.09 20.57 15.78
N ASP A 346 -13.81 20.74 16.09
CA ASP A 346 -13.31 22.00 16.67
C ASP A 346 -13.13 23.09 15.62
N VAL A 347 -12.94 22.73 14.35
CA VAL A 347 -12.79 23.70 13.26
C VAL A 347 -14.11 24.42 13.03
N GLU A 348 -15.22 23.69 13.15
CA GLU A 348 -16.58 24.23 13.07
C GLU A 348 -16.87 25.12 14.28
N ALA A 349 -16.60 24.65 15.51
CA ALA A 349 -16.78 25.44 16.73
C ALA A 349 -15.90 26.72 16.76
N ALA A 350 -14.66 26.65 16.26
CA ALA A 350 -13.75 27.80 16.19
C ALA A 350 -14.02 28.74 14.99
N ALA A 351 -14.79 28.29 13.99
CA ALA A 351 -15.32 29.13 12.92
C ALA A 351 -16.57 29.87 13.40
N GLU A 352 -17.50 29.17 14.06
CA GLU A 352 -18.72 29.74 14.65
C GLU A 352 -18.40 30.82 15.71
N SER A 353 -17.40 30.58 16.57
CA SER A 353 -16.98 31.57 17.58
C SER A 353 -16.38 32.85 16.98
N ARG A 354 -15.80 32.77 15.77
CA ARG A 354 -15.25 33.94 15.06
C ARG A 354 -16.33 34.74 14.35
N THR A 355 -17.38 34.07 13.86
CA THR A 355 -18.55 34.74 13.26
C THR A 355 -19.50 35.33 14.29
N ALA A 356 -19.54 34.81 15.51
CA ALA A 356 -20.37 35.34 16.60
C ALA A 356 -19.70 36.50 17.39
N GLY A 357 -18.41 36.73 17.18
CA GLY A 357 -17.64 37.81 17.81
C GLY A 357 -17.30 38.98 16.88
N ALA A 358 -17.80 38.97 15.65
CA ALA A 358 -17.76 40.06 14.66
C ALA A 358 -19.18 40.59 14.47
#